data_AF-A0A7X6Y3Z6-F1
#
_entry.id   AF-A0A7X6Y3Z6-F1
#
_cell.length_a   1.000
_cell.length_b   1.000
_cell.length_c   1.000
_cell.angle_alpha   90.00
_cell.angle_beta   90.00
_cell.angle_gamma   90.00
#
_symmetry.space_group_name_H-M   'P 1'
#
loop_
_entity.id
_entity.type
_entity.pdbx_description
1 polymer ?
#
loop_
_entity_poly.entity_id
_entity_poly.type
_entity_poly.pdbx_seq_one_letter_code
_entity_poly.pdbx_strand_id
1 'polypeptide(L)' 'MIKGIEKLTEDQKELMLKTNKLHTQIVGSDYKSGMEIIETWLDENNTVCVRLKNGEWYHYSKDGTWW' A
#
# COMPACT_ATOMS: atom_id res chain seq x y z
N MET A 1 11.37 -2.54 -7.90
CA MET A 1 11.59 -1.33 -7.08
C MET A 1 10.28 -0.56 -7.06
N ILE A 2 9.76 -0.22 -5.89
CA ILE A 2 8.47 0.48 -5.75
C ILE A 2 8.71 1.95 -6.15
N LYS A 3 7.96 2.45 -7.14
CA LYS A 3 8.08 3.85 -7.56
C LYS A 3 7.58 4.79 -6.46
N GLY A 4 8.34 5.83 -6.14
CA GLY A 4 7.95 6.86 -5.15
C GLY A 4 8.27 6.50 -3.70
N ILE A 5 8.80 5.30 -3.42
CA ILE A 5 9.15 4.86 -2.06
C ILE A 5 10.19 5.75 -1.39
N GLU A 6 11.05 6.39 -2.17
CA GLU A 6 12.08 7.32 -1.72
C GLU A 6 11.52 8.60 -1.09
N LYS A 7 10.24 8.91 -1.34
CA LYS A 7 9.56 10.10 -0.81
C LYS A 7 8.90 9.88 0.55
N LEU A 8 8.83 8.62 1.01
CA LEU A 8 8.24 8.28 2.29
C LEU A 8 9.28 8.28 3.41
N THR A 9 8.85 8.65 4.61
CA THR A 9 9.60 8.40 5.84
C THR A 9 9.65 6.90 6.16
N GLU A 10 10.56 6.49 7.04
CA GLU A 10 10.64 5.08 7.46
C GLU A 10 9.33 4.60 8.12
N ASP A 11 8.70 5.44 8.96
CA ASP A 11 7.41 5.12 9.58
C ASP A 11 6.30 4.91 8.53
N GLN A 12 6.29 5.72 7.48
CA GLN A 12 5.33 5.59 6.39
C GLN A 12 5.59 4.34 5.54
N LYS A 13 6.85 3.98 5.31
CA LYS A 13 7.22 2.70 4.66
C LYS A 13 6.79 1.51 5.50
N GLU A 14 7.00 1.58 6.81
CA GLU A 14 6.59 0.52 7.73
C GLU A 14 5.06 0.35 7.74
N LEU A 15 4.32 1.47 7.82
CA LEU A 15 2.86 1.47 7.69
C LEU A 15 2.43 0.82 6.37
N MET A 16 3.02 1.26 5.26
CA MET A 16 2.71 0.76 3.93
C MET A 16 2.85 -0.77 3.85
N LEU A 17 3.97 -1.30 4.30
CA LEU A 17 4.28 -2.72 4.24
C LEU A 17 3.40 -3.54 5.19
N LYS A 18 3.12 -3.02 6.40
CA LYS A 18 2.24 -3.69 7.37
C LYS A 18 0.81 -3.78 6.87
N THR A 19 0.26 -2.67 6.39
CA THR A 19 -1.13 -2.63 5.88
C THR A 19 -1.28 -3.50 4.63
N ASN A 20 -0.34 -3.45 3.68
CA ASN A 20 -0.43 -4.34 2.50
C ASN A 20 -0.31 -5.81 2.86
N LYS A 21 0.55 -6.17 3.83
CA LYS A 21 0.66 -7.55 4.29
C LYS A 21 -0.67 -8.04 4.87
N LEU A 22 -1.33 -7.24 5.70
CA LEU A 22 -2.64 -7.56 6.26
C LEU A 22 -3.70 -7.68 5.15
N HIS A 23 -3.75 -6.70 4.24
CA HIS A 23 -4.66 -6.69 3.11
C HIS A 23 -4.48 -7.97 2.25
N THR A 24 -3.23 -8.30 1.89
CA THR A 24 -2.90 -9.51 1.13
C THR A 24 -3.29 -10.81 1.84
N GLN A 25 -3.23 -10.85 3.17
CA GLN A 25 -3.62 -12.04 3.95
C GLN A 25 -5.14 -12.29 3.91
N ILE A 26 -5.93 -11.23 3.89
CA ILE A 26 -7.40 -11.27 3.98
C ILE A 26 -8.06 -11.55 2.63
N VAL A 27 -7.49 -11.06 1.52
CA VAL A 27 -8.06 -11.30 0.19
C VAL A 27 -7.96 -12.76 -0.24
N GLY A 28 -8.90 -13.18 -1.10
CA GLY A 28 -8.91 -14.53 -1.69
C GLY A 28 -7.65 -14.82 -2.50
N SER A 29 -7.31 -16.10 -2.64
CA SER A 29 -6.08 -16.57 -3.30
C SER A 29 -5.89 -16.00 -4.72
N ASP A 30 -6.98 -15.88 -5.48
CA ASP A 30 -6.95 -15.35 -6.86
C ASP A 30 -6.46 -13.89 -6.91
N TYR A 31 -6.80 -13.11 -5.88
CA TYR A 31 -6.42 -11.71 -5.76
C TYR A 31 -4.96 -11.50 -5.33
N LYS A 32 -4.38 -12.45 -4.57
CA LYS A 32 -3.04 -12.30 -3.96
C LYS A 32 -1.93 -12.06 -4.98
N SER A 33 -2.05 -12.62 -6.17
CA SER A 33 -1.08 -12.45 -7.26
C SER A 33 -0.92 -10.99 -7.73
N GLY A 34 -1.95 -10.17 -7.49
CA GLY A 34 -2.01 -8.76 -7.85
C GLY A 34 -1.65 -7.78 -6.73
N MET A 35 -1.42 -8.25 -5.51
CA MET A 35 -1.24 -7.41 -4.31
C MET A 35 0.16 -6.82 -4.13
N GLU A 36 1.07 -7.07 -5.08
CA GLU A 36 2.40 -6.46 -5.09
C GLU A 36 2.26 -4.94 -5.30
N ILE A 37 2.82 -4.13 -4.39
CA ILE A 37 2.85 -2.68 -4.55
C ILE A 37 3.85 -2.33 -5.65
N ILE A 38 3.41 -1.54 -6.64
CA ILE A 38 4.27 -1.07 -7.75
C ILE A 38 4.58 0.42 -7.67
N GLU A 39 3.73 1.21 -7.01
CA GLU A 39 3.89 2.67 -6.87
C GLU A 39 3.27 3.14 -5.55
N THR A 40 3.84 4.19 -4.96
CA THR A 40 3.32 4.84 -3.75
C THR A 40 3.56 6.35 -3.78
N TRP A 41 2.67 7.09 -3.14
CA TRP A 41 2.75 8.55 -2.99
C TRP A 41 2.02 8.98 -1.72
N LEU A 42 2.17 10.25 -1.35
CA LEU A 42 1.40 10.89 -0.30
C LEU A 42 0.29 11.73 -0.94
N ASP A 43 -0.93 11.64 -0.41
CA ASP A 43 -2.00 12.57 -0.76
C ASP A 43 -1.81 13.94 -0.08
N GLU A 44 -2.75 14.86 -0.32
CA GLU A 44 -2.77 16.20 0.28
C GLU A 44 -2.88 16.21 1.82
N ASN A 45 -3.33 15.10 2.41
CA ASN A 45 -3.50 14.91 3.85
C ASN A 45 -2.35 14.11 4.49
N ASN A 46 -1.26 13.86 3.75
CA ASN A 46 -0.12 13.05 4.18
C ASN A 46 -0.49 11.57 4.45
N THR A 47 -1.52 11.06 3.78
CA THR A 47 -1.92 9.65 3.78
C THR A 47 -1.07 8.88 2.77
N VAL A 48 -0.65 7.67 3.15
CA VAL A 48 0.09 6.78 2.26
C VAL A 48 -0.87 6.16 1.25
N CYS A 49 -0.68 6.45 -0.03
CA CYS A 49 -1.39 5.82 -1.13
C CYS A 49 -0.50 4.80 -1.82
N VAL A 50 -1.08 3.70 -2.27
CA VAL A 50 -0.38 2.67 -3.04
C VAL A 50 -1.16 2.31 -4.29
N ARG A 51 -0.45 1.97 -5.36
CA ARG A 51 -0.98 1.27 -6.53
C ARG A 51 -0.41 -0.14 -6.56
N LEU A 52 -1.30 -1.10 -6.73
CA LEU A 52 -1.00 -2.52 -6.77
C LEU A 52 -0.85 -2.99 -8.22
N LYS A 53 -0.23 -4.17 -8.40
CA LYS A 53 0.03 -4.77 -9.71
C LYS A 53 -1.24 -5.13 -10.48
N ASN A 54 -2.35 -5.40 -9.80
CA ASN A 54 -3.65 -5.60 -10.43
C ASN A 54 -4.27 -4.31 -11.01
N GLY A 55 -3.64 -3.14 -10.79
CA GLY A 55 -4.11 -1.84 -11.27
C GLY A 55 -4.98 -1.08 -10.29
N GLU A 56 -5.42 -1.70 -9.19
CA GLU A 56 -6.13 -1.02 -8.11
C GLU A 56 -5.17 -0.13 -7.31
N TRP A 57 -5.74 0.84 -6.61
CA TRP A 57 -5.01 1.71 -5.72
C TRP A 57 -5.83 1.99 -4.47
N TYR A 58 -5.14 2.20 -3.36
CA TYR A 58 -5.74 2.33 -2.04
C TYR A 58 -5.03 3.38 -1.21
N HIS A 59 -5.76 4.01 -0.30
CA HIS A 59 -5.20 4.73 0.83
C HIS A 59 -4.98 3.74 1.98
N TYR A 60 -3.83 3.83 2.66
CA TYR A 60 -3.54 3.05 3.86
C TYR A 60 -3.53 3.97 5.08
N SER A 61 -4.49 3.76 5.97
CA SER A 61 -4.59 4.47 7.24
C SER A 61 -3.67 3.87 8.30
N LYS A 62 -3.40 4.68 9.33
CA LYS A 62 -2.56 4.33 10.48
C LYS A 62 -3.10 3.16 11.32
N ASP A 63 -4.39 2.88 11.24
CA ASP A 63 -5.03 1.75 11.96
C ASP A 63 -4.99 0.43 11.18
N GLY A 64 -4.35 0.41 9.99
CA GLY A 64 -4.22 -0.79 9.17
C GLY A 64 -5.42 -1.08 8.27
N THR A 65 -6.35 -0.13 8.14
CA THR A 65 -7.45 -0.21 7.16
C THR A 65 -7.07 0.39 5.81
N TRP A 66 -7.88 0.13 4.79
CA TRP A 66 -7.68 0.63 3.43
C TRP A 66 -8.99 0.98 2.73
N TRP A 67 -8.97 1.96 1.83
CA TRP A 67 -10.12 2.40 1.01
C TRP A 67 -9.68 2.97 -0.34
#